data_AF-A0A7R9P1Z6-F1
#
_entry.id   AF-A0A7R9P1Z6-F1
#
_cell.length_a   1.000
_cell.length_b   1.000
_cell.length_c   1.000
_cell.angle_alpha   90.00
_cell.angle_beta   90.00
_cell.angle_gamma   90.00
#
_symmetry.space_group_name_H-M   'P 1'
#
loop_
_entity.id
_entity.type
_entity.pdbx_description
1 polymer ?
#
loop_
_entity_poly.entity_id
_entity_poly.type
_entity_poly.pdbx_seq_one_letter_code
_entity_poly.pdbx_strand_id
1 'polypeptide(L)' 'MMAYVTRYIFGTDKLRPNAFEVRGLNGVSTGIIHCDDAAILSQWLKYITDNIVGLTHLQVINISL' A
#
# COMPACT_ATOMS: atom_id res chain seq x y z
N MET A 1 -8.20 10.49 -0.78
CA MET A 1 -8.56 9.06 -0.85
C MET A 1 -7.51 8.29 -0.06
N MET A 2 -7.92 7.50 0.93
CA MET A 2 -7.00 6.75 1.79
C MET A 2 -6.85 5.31 1.30
N ALA A 3 -5.64 4.79 1.35
CA ALA A 3 -5.30 3.42 1.01
C ALA A 3 -4.19 2.90 1.95
N TYR A 4 -3.94 1.60 1.94
CA TYR A 4 -2.80 0.99 2.62
C TYR A 4 -2.21 -0.12 1.76
N VAL A 5 -0.94 -0.42 1.98
CA VAL A 5 -0.23 -1.54 1.35
C VAL A 5 -0.15 -2.72 2.30
N THR A 6 -0.40 -3.93 1.81
CA THR A 6 -0.28 -5.16 2.60
C THR A 6 0.46 -6.25 1.84
N ARG A 7 1.17 -7.07 2.61
CA ARG A 7 1.81 -8.30 2.14
C ARG A 7 1.18 -9.56 2.74
N TYR A 8 0.27 -9.42 3.70
CA TYR A 8 -0.32 -10.55 4.42
C TYR A 8 -1.27 -11.36 3.56
N ILE A 9 -1.10 -12.68 3.58
CA ILE A 9 -2.05 -13.61 2.97
C ILE A 9 -3.28 -13.68 3.87
N PHE A 10 -4.44 -13.36 3.29
CA PHE A 10 -5.70 -13.31 4.03
C PHE A 10 -5.99 -14.63 4.76
N GLY A 11 -6.38 -14.53 6.03
CA GLY A 11 -6.64 -15.69 6.88
C GLY A 11 -5.39 -16.39 7.45
N THR A 12 -4.20 -15.79 7.32
CA THR A 12 -2.94 -16.35 7.84
C THR A 12 -2.03 -15.25 8.37
N ASP A 13 -1.04 -15.64 9.18
CA ASP A 13 0.05 -14.74 9.61
C ASP A 13 1.26 -14.75 8.65
N LYS A 14 1.07 -15.24 7.43
CA LYS A 14 2.14 -15.37 6.43
C LYS A 14 2.21 -14.14 5.52
N LEU A 15 3.43 -13.71 5.24
CA LEU A 15 3.72 -12.69 4.23
C LEU A 15 3.92 -13.33 2.85
N ARG A 16 3.47 -12.64 1.80
CA ARG A 16 3.79 -13.03 0.43
C ARG A 16 5.26 -12.74 0.12
N PRO A 17 5.99 -13.71 -0.46
CA PRO A 17 7.33 -13.46 -0.99
C PRO A 17 7.21 -12.58 -2.24
N ASN A 18 8.03 -11.53 -2.31
CA ASN A 18 8.14 -10.63 -3.47
C ASN A 18 6.80 -10.16 -4.06
N ALA A 19 5.77 -9.96 -3.22
CA ALA A 19 4.48 -9.50 -3.70
C ALA A 19 3.76 -8.66 -2.64
N PHE A 20 2.88 -7.78 -3.12
CA PHE A 20 2.06 -6.88 -2.30
C PHE A 20 0.69 -6.65 -2.93
N GLU A 21 -0.21 -6.05 -2.18
CA GLU A 21 -1.51 -5.56 -2.64
C GLU A 21 -1.75 -4.16 -2.05
N VAL A 22 -2.31 -3.24 -2.83
CA VAL A 22 -2.78 -1.95 -2.33
C VAL A 22 -4.30 -1.99 -2.22
N ARG A 23 -4.81 -1.63 -1.04
CA ARG A 23 -6.24 -1.61 -0.72
C ARG A 23 -6.69 -0.19 -0.40
N GLY A 24 -7.67 0.31 -1.13
CA GLY A 24 -8.37 1.55 -0.82
C GLY A 24 -9.41 1.33 0.28
N LEU A 25 -9.68 2.36 1.08
CA LEU A 25 -10.74 2.31 2.09
C LEU A 25 -12.17 2.26 1.49
N ASN A 26 -12.31 2.51 0.20
CA ASN A 26 -13.55 2.38 -0.55
C ASN A 26 -13.82 0.93 -1.04
N GLY A 27 -13.01 -0.04 -0.61
CA GLY A 27 -13.14 -1.45 -1.00
C GLY A 27 -12.50 -1.81 -2.34
N VAL A 28 -11.93 -0.84 -3.07
CA VAL A 28 -11.18 -1.11 -4.30
C VAL A 28 -9.79 -1.64 -3.95
N SER A 29 -9.30 -2.63 -4.69
CA SER A 29 -7.91 -3.09 -4.57
C SER A 29 -7.25 -3.32 -5.92
N THR A 30 -5.92 -3.34 -5.92
CA THR A 30 -5.12 -3.61 -7.13
C THR A 30 -5.07 -5.08 -7.51
N GLY A 31 -5.55 -5.97 -6.63
CA GLY A 31 -5.12 -7.37 -6.63
C GLY A 31 -3.65 -7.53 -6.22
N ILE A 32 -3.16 -8.77 -6.28
CA ILE A 32 -1.77 -9.10 -5.90
C ILE A 32 -0.83 -8.73 -7.04
N ILE A 33 0.17 -7.91 -6.73
CA ILE A 33 1.25 -7.51 -7.63
C ILE A 33 2.51 -8.27 -7.22
N HIS A 34 3.09 -9.01 -8.16
CA HIS A 34 4.36 -9.70 -8.00
C HIS A 34 5.52 -8.81 -8.46
N CYS A 35 6.64 -8.92 -7.78
CA CYS A 35 7.89 -8.26 -8.10
C CYS A 35 8.96 -9.30 -8.42
N ASP A 36 9.87 -8.96 -9.31
CA ASP A 36 10.93 -9.87 -9.75
C ASP A 36 11.90 -10.21 -8.60
N ASP A 37 12.21 -9.22 -7.76
CA ASP A 37 13.08 -9.39 -6.61
C ASP A 37 12.69 -8.51 -5.40
N ALA A 38 13.40 -8.74 -4.28
CA ALA A 38 13.13 -8.08 -3.01
C ALA A 38 13.52 -6.58 -3.00
N ALA A 39 14.48 -6.15 -3.83
CA ALA A 39 14.87 -4.75 -3.95
C ALA A 39 13.77 -3.95 -4.67
N ILE A 40 13.24 -4.50 -5.77
CA ILE A 40 12.11 -3.91 -6.50
C ILE A 40 10.87 -3.85 -5.59
N LEU A 41 10.56 -4.94 -4.86
CA LEU A 41 9.49 -4.92 -3.86
C LEU A 41 9.68 -3.78 -2.85
N SER A 42 10.87 -3.67 -2.27
CA SER A 42 11.15 -2.66 -1.24
C SER A 42 10.99 -1.24 -1.78
N GLN A 43 11.41 -0.99 -3.02
CA GLN A 43 11.25 0.29 -3.69
C GLN A 43 9.77 0.64 -3.92
N TRP A 44 8.96 -0.32 -4.40
CA TRP A 44 7.51 -0.14 -4.53
C TRP A 44 6.85 0.18 -3.20
N LEU A 45 7.14 -0.59 -2.15
CA LEU A 45 6.56 -0.37 -0.82
C LEU A 45 6.88 1.04 -0.30
N LYS A 46 8.12 1.50 -0.50
CA LYS A 46 8.54 2.85 -0.11
C LYS A 46 7.73 3.92 -0.85
N TYR A 47 7.73 3.88 -2.19
CA TYR A 47 7.06 4.91 -2.99
C TYR A 47 5.56 4.95 -2.74
N ILE A 48 4.91 3.80 -2.60
CA ILE A 48 3.47 3.73 -2.31
C ILE A 48 3.19 4.33 -0.93
N THR A 49 3.96 3.94 0.09
CA THR A 49 3.78 4.45 1.46
C THR A 49 3.99 5.95 1.52
N ASP A 50 5.06 6.47 0.90
CA ASP A 50 5.36 7.90 0.86
C ASP A 50 4.22 8.69 0.19
N ASN A 51 3.66 8.18 -0.91
CA ASN A 51 2.53 8.82 -1.59
C ASN A 51 1.25 8.80 -0.75
N ILE A 52 0.93 7.67 -0.10
CA ILE A 52 -0.24 7.55 0.77
C ILE A 52 -0.15 8.54 1.94
N VAL A 53 1.02 8.63 2.59
CA VAL A 53 1.24 9.56 3.70
C VAL A 53 1.16 11.00 3.21
N GLY A 54 1.80 11.34 2.10
CA GLY A 54 1.76 12.67 1.51
C GLY A 54 0.34 13.13 1.18
N LEU A 55 -0.45 12.27 0.51
CA LEU A 55 -1.85 12.55 0.19
C LEU A 55 -2.74 12.65 1.43
N THR A 56 -2.47 11.84 2.47
CA THR A 56 -3.22 11.89 3.74
C THR A 56 -2.93 13.20 4.48
N HIS A 57 -1.67 13.63 4.54
CA HIS A 57 -1.28 14.92 5.14
C HIS A 57 -1.98 16.09 4.44
N LEU A 58 -1.95 16.12 3.10
CA LEU A 58 -2.65 17.15 2.32
C LEU A 58 -4.16 17.15 2.60
N GLN A 59 -4.77 15.97 2.71
CA GLN A 59 -6.19 15.86 3.00
C GLN A 59 -6.56 16.36 4.41
N VAL A 60 -5.75 16.04 5.43
CA VAL A 60 -5.97 16.52 6.81
C VAL A 60 -5.85 18.05 6.91
N ILE A 61 -4.87 18.65 6.23
CA ILE A 61 -4.70 20.11 6.17
C ILE A 61 -5.94 20.77 5.56
N ASN A 62 -6.44 20.24 4.43
CA ASN A 62 -7.64 20.78 3.77
C ASN A 62 -8.94 20.62 4.55
N ILE A 63 -9.02 19.70 5.51
CA ILE A 63 -10.20 19.53 6.39
C ILE A 63 -10.13 20.46 7.62
N SER A 64 -8.92 20.90 7.97
CA SER A 64 -8.66 21.70 9.18
C SER A 64 -8.64 23.22 8.90
N LEU A 65 -8.86 23.62 7.63
CA LEU A 65 -8.99 24.99 7.14
C LEU A 65 -10.42 25.22 6.62
#